data_AF-A7N6T0-F1
#
_entry.id   AF-A7N6T0-F1
#
_cell.length_a   1.000
_cell.length_b   1.000
_cell.length_c   1.000
_cell.angle_alpha   90.00
_cell.angle_beta   90.00
_cell.angle_gamma   90.00
#
_symmetry.space_group_name_H-M   'P 1'
#
loop_
_entity.id
_entity.type
_entity.pdbx_description
1 polymer ?
#
loop_
_entity_poly.entity_id
_entity_poly.type
_entity_poly.pdbx_seq_one_letter_code
_entity_poly.pdbx_strand_id
1 'polypeptide(L)' 'MKQSDDFKAHRWVVERTHSWLNRYRRLLVRWEKKIENYEAMLHFACGLIVWNKSLLG' A
#
# COMPACT_ATOMS: atom_id res chain seq x y z
N MET A 1 -4.10 -30.14 16.61
CA MET A 1 -4.44 -29.20 15.54
C MET A 1 -5.18 -28.05 16.19
N LYS A 2 -4.52 -26.91 16.41
CA LYS A 2 -5.04 -25.83 17.27
C LYS A 2 -6.04 -24.97 16.50
N GLN A 3 -7.08 -24.56 17.22
CA GLN A 3 -8.40 -24.12 16.79
C GLN A 3 -8.41 -23.01 15.73
N SER A 4 -9.41 -23.05 14.85
CA SER A 4 -9.81 -21.98 13.94
C SER A 4 -10.32 -20.78 14.75
N ASP A 5 -9.40 -19.87 15.08
CA ASP A 5 -9.75 -18.55 15.59
C ASP A 5 -10.49 -17.74 14.51
N ASP A 6 -11.53 -17.03 14.93
CA ASP A 6 -12.32 -16.05 14.20
C ASP A 6 -11.45 -15.17 13.28
N PHE A 7 -11.25 -15.58 12.03
CA PHE A 7 -10.66 -14.74 10.98
C PHE A 7 -11.69 -13.65 10.63
N LYS A 8 -11.89 -12.67 11.53
CA LYS A 8 -12.46 -11.39 11.14
C LYS A 8 -11.56 -10.87 10.03
N ALA A 9 -12.02 -10.97 8.80
CA ALA A 9 -11.28 -10.49 7.66
C ALA A 9 -11.07 -8.99 7.87
N HIS A 10 -9.86 -8.57 8.23
CA HIS A 10 -9.48 -7.17 8.39
C HIS A 10 -9.37 -6.49 7.01
N ARG A 11 -10.39 -6.64 6.17
CA ARG A 11 -10.47 -6.12 4.80
C ARG A 11 -10.24 -4.61 4.79
N TRP A 12 -10.74 -3.91 5.81
CA TRP A 12 -10.57 -2.47 6.03
C TRP A 12 -9.11 -2.00 6.07
N VAL A 13 -8.15 -2.84 6.50
CA VAL A 13 -6.73 -2.48 6.51
C VAL A 13 -6.18 -2.42 5.09
N VAL A 14 -6.49 -3.43 4.27
CA VAL A 14 -6.06 -3.49 2.87
C VAL A 14 -6.73 -2.39 2.04
N GLU A 15 -8.04 -2.20 2.21
CA GLU A 15 -8.80 -1.14 1.54
C GLU A 15 -8.26 0.26 1.89
N ARG A 16 -7.89 0.48 3.15
CA ARG A 16 -7.28 1.73 3.61
C ARG A 16 -5.93 1.98 2.96
N THR A 17 -5.04 0.98 2.94
CA THR A 17 -3.73 1.10 2.27
C THR A 17 -3.91 1.33 0.77
N HIS A 18 -4.85 0.63 0.15
CA HIS A 18 -5.19 0.82 -1.26
C HIS A 18 -5.71 2.24 -1.53
N SER A 19 -6.54 2.79 -0.64
CA SER A 19 -7.01 4.18 -0.73
C SER A 19 -5.86 5.19 -0.66
N TRP A 20 -4.83 4.93 0.14
CA TRP A 20 -3.63 5.77 0.20
C TRP A 20 -2.81 5.69 -1.08
N LEU A 21 -2.61 4.48 -1.62
CA LEU A 21 -1.93 4.28 -2.90
C LEU A 21 -2.68 4.94 -4.05
N ASN A 22 -4.02 4.92 -4.04
CA ASN A 22 -4.87 5.56 -5.03
C ASN A 22 -4.72 7.10 -5.08
N ARG A 23 -4.23 7.74 -4.01
CA ARG A 23 -3.90 9.18 -4.04
C ARG A 23 -2.65 9.48 -4.87
N TYR A 24 -1.76 8.50 -5.06
CA TYR A 24 -0.57 8.65 -5.89
C TYR A 24 -0.90 8.38 -7.36
N ARG A 25 -1.41 9.41 -8.07
CA ARG A 25 -1.83 9.32 -9.48
C ARG A 25 -0.76 8.73 -10.42
N ARG A 26 0.52 8.91 -10.09
CA ARG A 26 1.67 8.36 -10.84
C ARG A 26 1.73 6.83 -10.80
N LEU A 27 1.18 6.19 -9.76
CA LEU A 27 1.11 4.74 -9.61
C LEU A 27 -0.16 4.13 -10.24
N LEU A 28 -1.22 4.93 -10.41
CA LEU A 28 -2.49 4.44 -10.97
C LEU A 28 -2.39 4.03 -12.43
N VAL A 29 -1.63 4.80 -13.22
CA VAL A 29 -1.41 4.49 -14.62
C VAL A 29 0.05 4.13 -14.78
N ARG A 30 0.31 2.89 -15.20
CA ARG A 30 1.65 2.39 -15.43
C ARG A 30 2.22 2.99 -16.73
N TRP A 31 2.79 4.17 -16.62
CA TRP A 31 3.50 4.85 -17.70
C TRP A 31 4.95 4.36 -17.87
N GLU A 32 5.51 3.73 -16.84
CA GLU A 32 6.90 3.26 -16.86
C GLU A 32 7.07 2.07 -17.78
N LYS A 33 7.95 2.22 -18.78
CA LYS A 33 8.29 1.17 -19.76
C LYS A 33 9.01 -0.02 -19.12
N LYS A 34 9.77 0.22 -18.05
CA LYS A 34 10.45 -0.83 -17.27
C LYS A 34 9.68 -1.18 -16.00
N ILE A 35 9.65 -2.46 -15.66
CA ILE A 35 8.98 -2.96 -14.43
C ILE A 35 9.71 -2.45 -13.20
N GLU A 36 11.05 -2.44 -13.23
CA GLU A 36 11.92 -2.04 -12.12
C GLU A 36 11.63 -0.60 -11.66
N ASN A 37 11.39 0.31 -12.59
CA ASN A 37 11.05 1.70 -12.28
C ASN A 37 9.70 1.81 -11.57
N TYR A 38 8.71 1.03 -12.01
CA TYR A 38 7.39 0.99 -11.38
C TYR A 38 7.49 0.43 -9.95
N GLU A 39 8.26 -0.64 -9.76
CA GLU A 39 8.51 -1.26 -8.47
C GLU A 39 9.22 -0.30 -7.50
N ALA A 40 10.29 0.37 -7.94
CA ALA A 40 10.98 1.37 -7.14
C ALA A 40 10.04 2.51 -6.70
N MET A 41 9.18 2.98 -7.61
CA MET A 41 8.22 4.04 -7.32
C MET A 41 7.11 3.58 -6.36
N LEU A 42 6.71 2.31 -6.44
CA LEU A 42 5.77 1.69 -5.49
C LEU A 42 6.37 1.63 -4.09
N HIS A 43 7.61 1.15 -3.96
CA HIS A 43 8.32 1.12 -2.68
C HIS A 43 8.52 2.52 -2.09
N PHE A 44 8.85 3.49 -2.95
CA PHE A 44 8.98 4.88 -2.53
C PHE A 44 7.66 5.45 -1.98
N ALA A 45 6.53 5.20 -2.66
CA ALA A 45 5.22 5.63 -2.17
C ALA A 45 4.86 4.96 -0.83
N CYS A 46 5.14 3.66 -0.67
CA CYS A 46 4.96 2.98 0.61
C CYS A 46 5.79 3.61 1.73
N GLY A 47 7.06 3.95 1.46
CA GLY A 47 7.92 4.67 2.41
C GLY A 47 7.36 6.03 2.81
N LEU A 48 6.86 6.82 1.86
CA LEU A 48 6.21 8.11 2.13
C LEU A 48 4.93 7.97 2.97
N ILE A 49 4.13 6.94 2.69
CA ILE A 49 2.92 6.66 3.47
C ILE A 49 3.30 6.36 4.93
N VAL A 50 4.27 5.47 5.16
CA VAL A 50 4.74 5.11 6.50
C VAL A 50 5.31 6.34 7.21
N TRP A 51 6.19 7.09 6.55
CA TRP A 51 6.77 8.32 7.08
C TRP A 51 5.71 9.31 7.55
N ASN A 52 4.72 9.62 6.70
CA ASN A 52 3.63 10.53 7.04
C ASN A 52 2.77 10.01 8.19
N LYS A 53 2.58 8.69 8.30
CA LYS A 53 1.80 8.08 9.40
C LYS A 53 2.57 8.00 10.71
N SER A 54 3.89 7.86 10.67
CA SER A 54 4.74 7.85 11.86
C SER A 54 5.01 9.25 12.41
N LEU A 55 5.04 10.28 11.57
CA LEU A 55 5.30 11.67 11.98
C LEU A 55 4.05 12.46 12.38
N LEU A 56 2.89 12.13 11.82
CA LEU A 56 1.60 12.77 12.15
C LEU A 56 0.71 11.87 13.02
N GLY A 57 1.28 10.78 13.56
CA GLY A 57 0.61 9.81 14.43
C GLY A 57 0.82 10.12 15.90
#